data_AF-A0A7J8V5J3-F1
#
_entry.id   AF-A0A7J8V5J3-F1
#
_cell.length_a   1.000
_cell.length_b   1.000
_cell.length_c   1.000
_cell.angle_alpha   90.00
_cell.angle_beta   90.00
_cell.angle_gamma   90.00
#
_symmetry.space_group_name_H-M   'P 1'
#
loop_
_entity.id
_entity.type
_entity.pdbx_description
1 polymer ?
#
loop_
_entity_poly.entity_id
_entity_poly.type
_entity_poly.pdbx_seq_one_letter_code
_entity_poly.pdbx_strand_id
1 'polypeptide(L)'
;MIQGCVLILFKQIMEKLKSSKRSSKNQQNQFPFLSILAQGVSTLAFSEKAIFSPLLKRWHPLAAGVAVATLHSCYGNELKQFVSGIGDLTPDILQVLRAADKLEKDLVQIAVENSVDSEDGGKSIIREMPPYEAESVISNLVKSWITTRLDRLKEWVDRNLQQEVWDPQTNKENFAPSAVEVLRIVDEALEAFFLLPISMHAVLLPDLTTGIDRCILHYISKAKSGCGSQSTFVPSMPVLTRCSTRSKFVGVFKRKEKFQIAQGRKSQVGTTNSNGSLGISQLCCRINTLQHFRIELDVLAKRATSHVRNSESAHMDNIADGMGKAFELSTTACVEGIKQLCEITAYKIVFHDLSHVLWDGLYVGEVSSSRIEPFLQELEQYLEVISLTVHYRVRTRVITEVMKASFDGLLLVLLAGGPPRAFHLQDYEAIADDFKSLCDLFWSNGDGLPADLIQKFSTTVSAILPLFHTDTDSLIEQFQYMTLETYGGSAKSKLPLPPTTAQWNPTEPNTLLRVLCYRSDETAAKFLKKTYNLPKKL
;
A
#
# COMPACT_ATOMS: atom_id res chain seq x y z
N MET A 1 -20.27 23.18 -61.12
CA MET A 1 -19.77 24.58 -61.12
C MET A 1 -19.39 25.04 -59.72
N ILE A 2 -20.33 25.02 -58.75
CA ILE A 2 -20.09 25.39 -57.34
C ILE A 2 -18.83 24.72 -56.77
N GLN A 3 -18.75 23.39 -56.84
CA GLN A 3 -17.59 22.61 -56.38
C GLN A 3 -16.27 23.08 -57.03
N GLY A 4 -16.28 23.35 -58.35
CA GLY A 4 -15.10 23.80 -59.09
C GLY A 4 -14.58 25.16 -58.64
N CYS A 5 -15.48 26.13 -58.41
CA CYS A 5 -15.10 27.45 -57.90
C CYS A 5 -14.54 27.35 -56.47
N VAL A 6 -15.20 26.58 -55.61
CA VAL A 6 -14.78 26.36 -54.22
C VAL A 6 -13.41 25.68 -54.14
N LEU A 7 -13.14 24.69 -55.01
CA LEU A 7 -11.82 24.05 -55.11
C LEU A 7 -10.71 25.04 -55.48
N ILE A 8 -10.98 25.97 -56.41
CA ILE A 8 -10.03 27.02 -56.79
C ILE A 8 -9.78 27.98 -55.62
N LEU A 9 -10.84 28.42 -54.95
CA LEU A 9 -10.74 29.32 -53.79
C LEU A 9 -9.97 28.67 -52.63
N PHE A 10 -10.22 27.39 -52.34
CA PHE A 10 -9.46 26.64 -51.34
C PHE A 10 -7.97 26.59 -51.68
N LYS A 11 -7.62 26.29 -52.94
CA LYS A 11 -6.23 26.31 -53.42
C LYS A 11 -5.60 27.69 -53.30
N GLN A 12 -6.32 28.76 -53.64
CA GLN A 12 -5.83 30.13 -53.51
C GLN A 12 -5.55 30.51 -52.05
N ILE A 13 -6.43 30.13 -51.11
CA ILE A 13 -6.20 30.31 -49.67
C ILE A 13 -4.93 29.56 -49.25
N MET A 14 -4.79 28.30 -49.68
CA MET A 14 -3.63 27.48 -49.36
C MET A 14 -2.32 28.09 -49.89
N GLU A 15 -2.30 28.57 -51.14
CA GLU A 15 -1.14 29.22 -51.76
C GLU A 15 -0.78 30.55 -51.08
N LYS A 16 -1.79 31.37 -50.77
CA LYS A 16 -1.61 32.65 -50.05
C LYS A 16 -1.03 32.43 -48.65
N LEU A 17 -1.50 31.41 -47.94
CA LEU A 17 -0.97 31.06 -46.62
C LEU A 17 0.45 30.49 -46.73
N LYS A 18 0.75 29.68 -47.75
CA LYS A 18 2.09 29.15 -48.00
C LYS A 18 3.09 30.26 -48.40
N SER A 19 2.68 31.27 -49.16
CA SER A 19 3.53 32.39 -49.59
C SER A 19 3.78 33.40 -48.47
N SER A 20 2.76 33.72 -47.66
CA SER A 20 2.89 34.54 -46.45
C SER A 20 3.87 33.94 -45.43
N LYS A 21 4.00 32.62 -45.40
CA LYS A 21 4.94 31.91 -44.52
C LYS A 21 6.38 31.92 -45.01
N ARG A 22 6.62 32.16 -46.31
CA ARG A 22 7.97 32.23 -46.90
C ARG A 22 8.65 33.59 -46.69
N SER A 23 7.88 34.64 -46.38
CA SER A 23 8.42 35.97 -46.10
C SER A 23 8.87 36.14 -44.64
N SER A 24 8.37 35.33 -43.70
CA SER A 24 8.88 35.25 -42.33
C SER A 24 10.05 34.25 -42.26
N LYS A 25 11.28 34.77 -42.19
CA LYS A 25 12.48 33.97 -41.90
C LYS A 25 12.38 33.40 -40.47
N ASN A 26 11.75 32.24 -40.32
CA ASN A 26 12.04 31.26 -39.26
C ASN A 26 11.41 29.92 -39.65
N GLN A 27 12.27 28.98 -40.04
CA GLN A 27 11.93 27.58 -40.23
C GLN A 27 11.58 26.98 -38.86
N GLN A 28 10.36 26.47 -38.65
CA GLN A 28 10.16 25.11 -38.10
C GLN A 28 8.72 24.63 -37.81
N ASN A 29 7.64 25.43 -37.79
CA ASN A 29 6.35 24.84 -37.37
C ASN A 29 5.38 24.67 -38.56
N GLN A 30 5.30 23.47 -39.14
CA GLN A 30 4.16 23.07 -40.00
C GLN A 30 2.83 23.14 -39.23
N PHE A 31 2.86 23.01 -37.90
CA PHE A 31 1.69 22.84 -37.05
C PHE A 31 0.69 24.03 -37.05
N PRO A 32 1.06 25.32 -36.89
CA PRO A 32 0.10 26.43 -36.97
C PRO A 32 -0.52 26.64 -38.36
N PHE A 33 0.00 26.00 -39.42
CA PHE A 33 -0.53 26.20 -40.77
C PHE A 33 -1.96 25.67 -40.90
N LEU A 34 -2.22 24.47 -40.38
CA LEU A 34 -3.52 23.84 -40.53
C LEU A 34 -4.58 24.49 -39.64
N SER A 35 -4.22 24.98 -38.46
CA SER A 35 -5.15 25.76 -37.63
C SER A 35 -5.54 27.08 -38.30
N ILE A 36 -4.59 27.77 -38.94
CA ILE A 36 -4.86 28.98 -39.73
C ILE A 36 -5.67 28.65 -40.99
N LEU A 37 -5.34 27.55 -41.68
CA LEU A 37 -6.11 27.08 -42.84
C LEU A 37 -7.55 26.79 -42.43
N ALA A 38 -7.77 26.11 -41.30
CA ALA A 38 -9.11 25.83 -40.80
C ALA A 38 -9.92 27.11 -40.57
N GLN A 39 -9.30 28.13 -39.96
CA GLN A 39 -9.94 29.42 -39.78
C GLN A 39 -10.26 30.11 -41.11
N GLY A 40 -9.34 30.05 -42.09
CA GLY A 40 -9.57 30.59 -43.43
C GLY A 40 -10.69 29.88 -44.18
N VAL A 41 -10.78 28.55 -44.05
CA VAL A 41 -11.85 27.73 -44.63
C VAL A 41 -13.20 28.03 -43.98
N SER A 42 -13.24 28.18 -42.66
CA SER A 42 -14.46 28.59 -41.93
C SER A 42 -14.95 29.97 -42.42
N THR A 43 -14.05 30.96 -42.51
CA THR A 43 -14.41 32.29 -43.05
C THR A 43 -14.91 32.24 -44.49
N LEU A 44 -14.29 31.40 -45.34
CA LEU A 44 -14.76 31.19 -46.71
C LEU A 44 -16.16 30.56 -46.73
N ALA A 45 -16.41 29.54 -45.90
CA ALA A 45 -17.70 28.86 -45.82
C ALA A 45 -18.83 29.82 -45.38
N PHE A 46 -18.58 30.67 -44.37
CA PHE A 46 -19.55 31.68 -43.95
C PHE A 46 -19.79 32.73 -45.03
N SER A 47 -18.75 33.14 -45.76
CA SER A 47 -18.88 34.08 -46.89
C SER A 47 -19.68 33.48 -48.04
N GLU A 48 -19.41 32.22 -48.39
CA GLU A 48 -20.14 31.47 -49.41
C GLU A 48 -21.62 31.32 -49.07
N LYS A 49 -21.92 31.00 -47.80
CA LYS A 49 -23.29 30.92 -47.28
C LYS A 49 -24.02 32.26 -47.33
N ALA A 50 -23.36 33.35 -46.92
CA ALA A 50 -24.01 34.65 -46.79
C ALA A 50 -24.20 35.36 -48.14
N ILE A 51 -23.22 35.26 -49.03
CA ILE A 51 -23.16 36.09 -50.26
C ILE A 51 -23.66 35.31 -51.47
N PHE A 52 -23.09 34.12 -51.72
CA PHE A 52 -23.27 33.42 -52.99
C PHE A 52 -24.43 32.43 -52.95
N SER A 53 -24.61 31.72 -51.83
CA SER A 53 -25.65 30.71 -51.68
C SER A 53 -27.09 31.22 -51.93
N PRO A 54 -27.50 32.43 -51.48
CA PRO A 54 -28.82 32.98 -51.79
C PRO A 54 -29.04 33.26 -53.28
N LEU A 55 -27.97 33.60 -54.01
CA LEU A 55 -28.02 33.83 -55.46
C LEU A 55 -28.12 32.50 -56.21
N LEU A 56 -27.39 31.49 -55.74
CA LEU A 56 -27.29 30.18 -56.36
C LEU A 56 -28.47 29.25 -56.02
N LYS A 57 -29.24 29.54 -54.97
CA LYS A 57 -30.41 28.74 -54.55
C LYS A 57 -31.44 28.51 -55.66
N ARG A 58 -31.53 29.46 -56.61
CA ARG A 58 -32.40 29.39 -57.81
C ARG A 58 -32.01 28.27 -58.77
N TRP A 59 -30.74 27.90 -58.76
CA TRP A 59 -30.12 26.92 -59.67
C TRP A 59 -29.80 25.60 -58.97
N HIS A 60 -29.49 25.66 -57.68
CA HIS A 60 -29.26 24.49 -56.85
C HIS A 60 -29.81 24.73 -55.44
N PRO A 61 -30.89 24.03 -55.01
CA PRO A 61 -31.53 24.26 -53.70
C PRO A 61 -30.58 24.16 -52.51
N LEU A 62 -29.57 23.28 -52.60
CA LEU A 62 -28.56 23.03 -51.56
C LEU A 62 -27.18 23.62 -51.88
N ALA A 63 -27.13 24.81 -52.50
CA ALA A 63 -25.88 25.43 -52.96
C ALA A 63 -24.83 25.57 -51.84
N ALA A 64 -25.22 25.98 -50.62
CA ALA A 64 -24.29 26.10 -49.49
C ALA A 64 -23.79 24.72 -49.03
N GLY A 65 -24.68 23.72 -48.97
CA GLY A 65 -24.36 22.34 -48.60
C GLY A 65 -23.28 21.74 -49.51
N VAL A 66 -23.43 21.89 -50.83
CA VAL A 66 -22.44 21.40 -51.80
C VAL A 66 -21.09 22.11 -51.64
N ALA A 67 -21.08 23.41 -51.35
CA ALA A 67 -19.86 24.16 -51.13
C ALA A 67 -19.13 23.72 -49.86
N VAL A 68 -19.83 23.61 -48.72
CA VAL A 68 -19.22 23.19 -47.45
C VAL A 68 -18.78 21.73 -47.45
N ALA A 69 -19.50 20.83 -48.15
CA ALA A 69 -19.04 19.45 -48.34
C ALA A 69 -17.73 19.38 -49.14
N THR A 70 -17.57 20.25 -50.13
CA THR A 70 -16.33 20.37 -50.90
C THR A 70 -15.18 20.90 -50.04
N LEU A 71 -15.40 21.98 -49.29
CA LEU A 71 -14.42 22.55 -48.37
C LEU A 71 -14.00 21.55 -47.28
N HIS A 72 -14.98 20.81 -46.76
CA HIS A 72 -14.78 19.76 -45.78
C HIS A 72 -13.86 18.66 -46.31
N SER A 73 -14.15 18.12 -47.50
CA SER A 73 -13.31 17.10 -48.14
C SER A 73 -11.88 17.60 -48.38
N CYS A 74 -11.73 18.85 -48.83
CA CYS A 74 -10.42 19.45 -49.09
C CYS A 74 -9.56 19.58 -47.82
N TYR A 75 -10.13 20.15 -46.75
CA TYR A 75 -9.41 20.27 -45.49
C TYR A 75 -9.16 18.90 -44.85
N GLY A 76 -10.13 18.00 -44.88
CA GLY A 76 -10.02 16.64 -44.34
C GLY A 76 -8.87 15.84 -44.95
N ASN A 77 -8.57 16.02 -46.24
CA ASN A 77 -7.41 15.37 -46.87
C ASN A 77 -6.07 15.88 -46.33
N GLU A 78 -5.94 17.19 -46.12
CA GLU A 78 -4.74 17.78 -45.51
C GLU A 78 -4.60 17.37 -44.04
N LEU A 79 -5.71 17.33 -43.30
CA LEU A 79 -5.73 16.87 -41.92
C LEU A 79 -5.31 15.41 -41.78
N LYS A 80 -5.78 14.52 -42.66
CA LYS A 80 -5.39 13.10 -42.66
C LYS A 80 -3.89 12.91 -42.86
N GLN A 81 -3.28 13.65 -43.78
CA GLN A 81 -1.83 13.61 -44.01
C GLN A 81 -1.04 14.14 -42.81
N PHE A 82 -1.58 15.14 -42.12
CA PHE A 82 -0.98 15.65 -40.90
C PHE A 82 -1.04 14.64 -39.75
N VAL A 83 -2.22 14.04 -39.53
CA VAL A 83 -2.43 13.08 -38.44
C VAL A 83 -1.53 11.85 -38.59
N SER A 84 -1.31 11.35 -39.81
CA SER A 84 -0.42 10.21 -40.05
C SER A 84 1.06 10.49 -39.76
N GLY A 85 1.46 11.77 -39.67
CA GLY A 85 2.82 12.19 -39.35
C GLY A 85 3.06 12.56 -37.88
N ILE A 86 2.07 12.41 -37.00
CA ILE A 86 2.21 12.77 -35.59
C ILE A 86 2.95 11.67 -34.82
N GLY A 87 3.99 12.05 -34.07
CA GLY A 87 4.67 11.20 -33.09
C GLY A 87 4.12 11.41 -31.67
N ASP A 88 4.43 12.57 -31.09
CA ASP A 88 4.11 12.89 -29.70
C ASP A 88 3.09 14.03 -29.57
N LEU A 89 2.38 14.06 -28.44
CA LEU A 89 1.47 15.15 -28.09
C LEU A 89 2.24 16.46 -27.88
N THR A 90 1.89 17.49 -28.65
CA THR A 90 2.40 18.87 -28.46
C THR A 90 1.25 19.88 -28.44
N PRO A 91 1.44 21.07 -27.83
CA PRO A 91 0.44 22.13 -27.82
C PRO A 91 -0.01 22.54 -29.23
N ASP A 92 0.92 22.60 -30.19
CA ASP A 92 0.60 22.99 -31.56
C ASP A 92 -0.29 21.93 -32.26
N ILE A 93 -0.05 20.64 -31.99
CA ILE A 93 -0.91 19.55 -32.51
C ILE A 93 -2.31 19.65 -31.93
N LEU A 94 -2.45 19.88 -30.62
CA LEU A 94 -3.75 20.09 -29.98
C LEU A 94 -4.48 21.30 -30.57
N GLN A 95 -3.76 22.38 -30.88
CA GLN A 95 -4.33 23.56 -31.53
C GLN A 95 -4.91 23.22 -32.92
N VAL A 96 -4.19 22.43 -33.73
CA VAL A 96 -4.67 21.98 -35.05
C VAL A 96 -5.92 21.12 -34.92
N LEU A 97 -5.90 20.12 -34.05
CA LEU A 97 -7.02 19.19 -33.90
C LEU A 97 -8.27 19.89 -33.36
N ARG A 98 -8.12 20.86 -32.43
CA ARG A 98 -9.22 21.71 -31.97
C ARG A 98 -9.77 22.62 -33.07
N ALA A 99 -8.89 23.21 -33.88
CA ALA A 99 -9.32 24.04 -35.01
C ALA A 99 -10.05 23.20 -36.06
N ALA A 100 -9.62 21.95 -36.28
CA ALA A 100 -10.30 20.99 -37.15
C ALA A 100 -11.69 20.61 -36.63
N ASP A 101 -11.80 20.27 -35.34
CA ASP A 101 -13.07 19.96 -34.68
C ASP A 101 -14.06 21.15 -34.75
N LYS A 102 -13.58 22.36 -34.48
CA LYS A 102 -14.38 23.57 -34.63
C LYS A 102 -14.84 23.78 -36.08
N LEU A 103 -13.92 23.64 -37.05
CA LEU A 103 -14.24 23.78 -38.46
C LEU A 103 -15.30 22.77 -38.89
N GLU A 104 -15.18 21.51 -38.48
CA GLU A 104 -16.19 20.49 -38.77
C GLU A 104 -17.57 20.91 -38.27
N LYS A 105 -17.66 21.34 -37.00
CA LYS A 105 -18.91 21.82 -36.39
C LYS A 105 -19.50 23.00 -37.17
N ASP A 106 -18.67 23.98 -37.54
CA ASP A 106 -19.09 25.12 -38.37
C ASP A 106 -19.66 24.67 -39.73
N LEU A 107 -18.94 23.79 -40.45
CA LEU A 107 -19.35 23.32 -41.78
C LEU A 107 -20.61 22.45 -41.73
N VAL A 108 -20.70 21.54 -40.75
CA VAL A 108 -21.87 20.68 -40.53
C VAL A 108 -23.09 21.53 -40.19
N GLN A 109 -22.95 22.54 -39.33
CA GLN A 109 -24.04 23.46 -39.03
C GLN A 109 -24.55 24.18 -40.29
N ILE A 110 -23.66 24.67 -41.15
CA ILE A 110 -24.04 25.30 -42.42
C ILE A 110 -24.78 24.30 -43.32
N ALA A 111 -24.32 23.05 -43.41
CA ALA A 111 -24.96 22.01 -44.20
C ALA A 111 -26.39 21.71 -43.71
N VAL A 112 -26.56 21.53 -42.39
CA VAL A 112 -27.86 21.24 -41.75
C VAL A 112 -28.84 22.40 -41.93
N GLU A 113 -28.41 23.63 -41.70
CA GLU A 113 -29.26 24.82 -41.90
C GLU A 113 -29.68 25.00 -43.37
N ASN A 114 -28.83 24.59 -44.31
CA ASN A 114 -29.15 24.69 -45.73
C ASN A 114 -30.16 23.62 -46.19
N SER A 115 -30.30 22.52 -45.45
CA SER A 115 -31.13 21.38 -45.82
C SER A 115 -32.48 21.28 -45.11
N VAL A 116 -32.89 22.31 -44.35
CA VAL A 116 -34.16 22.33 -43.60
C VAL A 116 -35.37 22.09 -44.52
N ASP A 117 -35.34 22.64 -45.73
CA ASP A 117 -36.42 22.51 -46.72
C ASP A 117 -36.21 21.33 -47.70
N SER A 118 -35.23 20.46 -47.47
CA SER A 118 -34.88 19.34 -48.37
C SER A 118 -35.73 18.10 -48.10
N GLU A 119 -36.13 17.38 -49.16
CA GLU A 119 -36.91 16.12 -49.05
C GLU A 119 -36.17 15.02 -48.27
N ASP A 120 -34.83 14.98 -48.37
CA ASP A 120 -33.99 14.02 -47.66
C ASP A 120 -33.50 14.53 -46.29
N GLY A 121 -33.90 15.75 -45.89
CA GLY A 121 -33.44 16.42 -44.68
C GLY A 121 -31.92 16.63 -44.61
N GLY A 122 -31.22 16.68 -45.75
CA GLY A 122 -29.77 16.90 -45.83
C GLY A 122 -28.91 15.64 -45.69
N LYS A 123 -29.53 14.46 -45.62
CA LYS A 123 -28.82 13.18 -45.45
C LYS A 123 -27.78 12.92 -46.54
N SER A 124 -28.05 13.32 -47.78
CA SER A 124 -27.08 13.18 -48.89
C SER A 124 -25.81 14.00 -48.67
N ILE A 125 -25.94 15.27 -48.31
CA ILE A 125 -24.80 16.17 -48.06
C ILE A 125 -24.00 15.73 -46.83
N ILE A 126 -24.67 15.36 -45.74
CA ILE A 126 -23.98 14.91 -44.52
C ILE A 126 -23.18 13.61 -44.76
N ARG A 127 -23.65 12.72 -45.64
CA ARG A 127 -22.89 11.53 -46.04
C ARG A 127 -21.59 11.85 -46.79
N GLU A 128 -21.51 13.00 -47.45
CA GLU A 128 -20.28 13.47 -48.11
C GLU A 128 -19.29 14.11 -47.13
N MET A 129 -19.70 14.33 -45.87
CA MET A 129 -18.91 14.94 -44.81
C MET A 129 -18.65 13.94 -43.67
N PRO A 130 -17.86 12.88 -43.90
CA PRO A 130 -17.49 11.95 -42.84
C PRO A 130 -16.66 12.68 -41.77
N PRO A 131 -16.85 12.38 -40.47
CA PRO A 131 -16.16 13.10 -39.41
C PRO A 131 -14.63 13.02 -39.57
N TYR A 132 -13.95 14.10 -39.21
CA TYR A 132 -12.51 14.24 -39.09
C TYR A 132 -11.94 13.42 -37.92
N GLU A 133 -12.79 13.04 -36.96
CA GLU A 133 -12.40 12.26 -35.79
C GLU A 133 -11.34 12.95 -34.92
N ALA A 134 -11.29 14.29 -34.93
CA ALA A 134 -10.25 15.05 -34.22
C ALA A 134 -10.23 14.75 -32.72
N GLU A 135 -11.38 14.58 -32.06
CA GLU A 135 -11.46 14.17 -30.65
C GLU A 135 -10.89 12.76 -30.40
N SER A 136 -11.10 11.80 -31.31
CA SER A 136 -10.56 10.44 -31.16
C SER A 136 -9.03 10.45 -31.27
N VAL A 137 -8.50 11.26 -32.20
CA VAL A 137 -7.05 11.47 -32.37
C VAL A 137 -6.46 12.12 -31.11
N ILE A 138 -7.11 13.17 -30.58
CA ILE A 138 -6.70 13.80 -29.31
C ILE A 138 -6.68 12.76 -28.18
N SER A 139 -7.75 11.95 -28.05
CA SER A 139 -7.85 10.93 -27.01
C SER A 139 -6.69 9.93 -27.07
N ASN A 140 -6.36 9.43 -28.26
CA ASN A 140 -5.27 8.49 -28.46
C ASN A 140 -3.90 9.12 -28.15
N LEU A 141 -3.67 10.39 -28.53
CA LEU A 141 -2.44 11.10 -28.22
C LEU A 141 -2.28 11.35 -26.72
N VAL A 142 -3.37 11.72 -26.03
CA VAL A 142 -3.34 11.90 -24.56
C VAL A 142 -3.11 10.57 -23.86
N LYS A 143 -3.71 9.46 -24.31
CA LYS A 143 -3.43 8.12 -23.78
C LYS A 143 -1.95 7.73 -23.96
N SER A 144 -1.37 8.00 -25.12
CA SER A 144 0.07 7.77 -25.36
C SER A 144 0.95 8.64 -24.43
N TRP A 145 0.56 9.90 -24.25
CA TRP A 145 1.22 10.81 -23.30
C TRP A 145 1.12 10.30 -21.86
N ILE A 146 -0.05 9.82 -21.42
CA ILE A 146 -0.26 9.22 -20.10
C ILE A 146 0.69 8.02 -19.94
N THR A 147 0.72 7.08 -20.88
CA THR A 147 1.64 5.92 -20.85
C THR A 147 3.09 6.35 -20.67
N THR A 148 3.55 7.32 -21.48
CA THR A 148 4.92 7.84 -21.40
C THR A 148 5.24 8.46 -20.04
N ARG A 149 4.27 9.17 -19.43
CA ARG A 149 4.42 9.76 -18.09
C ARG A 149 4.49 8.69 -17.01
N LEU A 150 3.64 7.66 -17.11
CA LEU A 150 3.60 6.55 -16.16
C LEU A 150 4.87 5.69 -16.21
N ASP A 151 5.41 5.41 -17.40
CA ASP A 151 6.66 4.68 -17.56
C ASP A 151 7.83 5.43 -16.90
N ARG A 152 7.91 6.75 -17.11
CA ARG A 152 8.91 7.60 -16.45
C ARG A 152 8.74 7.62 -14.92
N LEU A 153 7.50 7.72 -14.43
CA LEU A 153 7.21 7.67 -13.00
C LEU A 153 7.67 6.34 -12.40
N LYS A 154 7.38 5.23 -13.07
CA LYS A 154 7.79 3.89 -12.61
C LYS A 154 9.31 3.75 -12.52
N GLU A 155 10.04 4.14 -13.57
CA GLU A 155 11.52 4.13 -13.55
C GLU A 155 12.07 5.01 -12.42
N TRP A 156 11.44 6.16 -12.22
CA TRP A 156 11.85 7.10 -11.19
C TRP A 156 11.61 6.53 -9.78
N VAL A 157 10.45 5.92 -9.54
CA VAL A 157 10.13 5.17 -8.31
C VAL A 157 11.19 4.08 -8.05
N ASP A 158 11.52 3.27 -9.06
CA ASP A 158 12.51 2.20 -8.93
C ASP A 158 13.89 2.74 -8.54
N ARG A 159 14.36 3.81 -9.20
CA ARG A 159 15.66 4.43 -8.89
C ARG A 159 15.73 4.97 -7.46
N ASN A 160 14.65 5.57 -6.97
CA ASN A 160 14.65 6.14 -5.63
C ASN A 160 14.60 5.07 -4.56
N LEU A 161 13.80 4.03 -4.76
CA LEU A 161 13.77 2.88 -3.86
C LEU A 161 15.11 2.15 -3.78
N GLN A 162 15.87 2.09 -4.88
CA GLN A 162 17.22 1.50 -4.88
C GLN A 162 18.23 2.31 -4.05
N GLN A 163 18.04 3.62 -3.94
CA GLN A 163 18.91 4.52 -3.19
C GLN A 163 18.45 4.73 -1.74
N GLU A 164 17.25 4.26 -1.39
CA GLU A 164 16.63 4.54 -0.10
C GLU A 164 17.27 3.71 1.03
N VAL A 165 17.73 4.43 2.07
CA VAL A 165 18.37 3.86 3.27
C VAL A 165 17.41 3.77 4.45
N TRP A 166 16.24 4.44 4.36
CA TRP A 166 15.21 4.48 5.40
C TRP A 166 15.68 5.15 6.69
N ASP A 167 16.40 6.27 6.54
CA ASP A 167 16.91 7.04 7.67
C ASP A 167 15.81 7.94 8.28
N PRO A 168 15.41 7.69 9.55
CA PRO A 168 14.36 8.46 10.20
C PRO A 168 14.78 9.92 10.47
N GLN A 169 16.06 10.29 10.48
CA GLN A 169 16.49 11.64 10.84
C GLN A 169 16.40 12.65 9.68
N THR A 170 15.93 12.21 8.52
CA THR A 170 15.93 13.01 7.28
C THR A 170 14.89 14.13 7.27
N ASN A 171 13.82 14.04 8.07
CA ASN A 171 12.83 15.11 8.25
C ASN A 171 12.15 15.03 9.62
N LYS A 172 11.41 16.09 9.97
CA LYS A 172 10.75 16.23 11.28
C LYS A 172 9.67 15.16 11.56
N GLU A 173 9.12 14.55 10.51
CA GLU A 173 8.07 13.54 10.62
C GLU A 173 8.61 12.10 10.44
N ASN A 174 9.94 11.96 10.35
CA ASN A 174 10.68 10.71 10.27
C ASN A 174 10.16 9.73 9.19
N PHE A 175 9.86 10.22 7.99
CA PHE A 175 9.52 9.36 6.84
C PHE A 175 10.58 9.44 5.72
N ALA A 176 10.52 8.56 4.72
CA ALA A 176 11.54 8.48 3.69
C ALA A 176 11.51 9.69 2.73
N PRO A 177 12.65 10.34 2.40
CA PRO A 177 12.70 11.44 1.44
C PRO A 177 12.20 11.05 0.04
N SER A 178 12.41 9.79 -0.37
CA SER A 178 11.89 9.29 -1.65
C SER A 178 10.37 9.40 -1.75
N ALA A 179 9.63 9.34 -0.64
CA ALA A 179 8.18 9.50 -0.64
C ALA A 179 7.76 10.92 -1.05
N VAL A 180 8.44 11.96 -0.54
CA VAL A 180 8.19 13.37 -0.93
C VAL A 180 8.31 13.52 -2.43
N GLU A 181 9.37 12.98 -2.98
CA GLU A 181 9.73 13.21 -4.37
C GLU A 181 8.89 12.36 -5.33
N VAL A 182 8.48 11.13 -4.95
CA VAL A 182 7.43 10.39 -5.67
C VAL A 182 6.15 11.21 -5.72
N LEU A 183 5.70 11.73 -4.57
CA LEU A 183 4.45 12.50 -4.47
C LEU A 183 4.53 13.82 -5.26
N ARG A 184 5.68 14.48 -5.26
CA ARG A 184 5.94 15.67 -6.09
C ARG A 184 5.76 15.37 -7.58
N ILE A 185 6.33 14.28 -8.08
CA ILE A 185 6.22 13.91 -9.49
C ILE A 185 4.79 13.50 -9.85
N VAL A 186 4.10 12.83 -8.92
CA VAL A 186 2.68 12.53 -9.08
C VAL A 186 1.85 13.81 -9.20
N ASP A 187 2.11 14.80 -8.35
CA ASP A 187 1.42 16.08 -8.40
C ASP A 187 1.69 16.82 -9.72
N GLU A 188 2.96 16.88 -10.14
CA GLU A 188 3.35 17.46 -11.44
C GLU A 188 2.69 16.77 -12.63
N ALA A 189 2.52 15.44 -12.58
CA ALA A 189 1.84 14.69 -13.63
C ALA A 189 0.35 15.03 -13.70
N LEU A 190 -0.31 15.17 -12.55
CA LEU A 190 -1.72 15.57 -12.46
C LEU A 190 -1.92 17.03 -12.91
N GLU A 191 -1.06 17.95 -12.46
CA GLU A 191 -1.10 19.35 -12.90
C GLU A 191 -0.89 19.47 -14.40
N ALA A 192 0.13 18.80 -14.94
CA ALA A 192 0.40 18.80 -16.38
C ALA A 192 -0.77 18.22 -17.19
N PHE A 193 -1.48 17.22 -16.66
CA PHE A 193 -2.68 16.68 -17.28
C PHE A 193 -3.80 17.72 -17.32
N PHE A 194 -4.13 18.37 -16.21
CA PHE A 194 -5.21 19.38 -16.17
C PHE A 194 -4.89 20.66 -16.95
N LEU A 195 -3.60 20.96 -17.17
CA LEU A 195 -3.18 22.04 -18.07
C LEU A 195 -3.35 21.70 -19.56
N LEU A 196 -3.60 20.43 -19.91
CA LEU A 196 -3.85 20.07 -21.30
C LEU A 196 -5.13 20.75 -21.79
N PRO A 197 -5.07 21.44 -22.94
CA PRO A 197 -6.25 21.98 -23.57
C PRO A 197 -7.03 20.82 -24.21
N ILE A 198 -7.85 20.12 -23.42
CA ILE A 198 -8.78 19.06 -23.89
C ILE A 198 -10.15 19.19 -23.19
N SER A 199 -11.20 18.64 -23.81
CA SER A 199 -12.57 18.59 -23.26
C SER A 199 -12.87 17.30 -22.49
N MET A 200 -12.02 16.28 -22.61
CA MET A 200 -12.25 14.91 -22.14
C MET A 200 -11.50 14.57 -20.85
N HIS A 201 -11.28 15.56 -19.98
CA HIS A 201 -10.55 15.37 -18.72
C HIS A 201 -11.20 14.30 -17.84
N ALA A 202 -12.53 14.34 -17.66
CA ALA A 202 -13.22 13.34 -16.83
C ALA A 202 -13.09 11.91 -17.37
N VAL A 203 -13.04 11.76 -18.69
CA VAL A 203 -12.97 10.45 -19.36
C VAL A 203 -11.58 9.85 -19.28
N LEU A 204 -10.52 10.67 -19.36
CA LEU A 204 -9.13 10.20 -19.40
C LEU A 204 -8.42 10.21 -18.05
N LEU A 205 -8.94 10.95 -17.07
CA LEU A 205 -8.37 10.99 -15.73
C LEU A 205 -8.29 9.60 -15.06
N PRO A 206 -9.28 8.70 -15.18
CA PRO A 206 -9.19 7.34 -14.63
C PRO A 206 -7.98 6.54 -15.15
N ASP A 207 -7.60 6.72 -16.42
CA ASP A 207 -6.43 6.04 -17.00
C ASP A 207 -5.13 6.51 -16.31
N LEU A 208 -5.02 7.83 -16.07
CA LEU A 208 -3.88 8.43 -15.38
C LEU A 208 -3.84 8.04 -13.90
N THR A 209 -4.96 8.18 -13.17
CA THR A 209 -5.01 7.90 -11.72
C THR A 209 -4.80 6.41 -11.43
N THR A 210 -5.36 5.50 -12.25
CA THR A 210 -5.12 4.06 -12.12
C THR A 210 -3.65 3.71 -12.38
N GLY A 211 -3.03 4.36 -13.37
CA GLY A 211 -1.60 4.18 -13.65
C GLY A 211 -0.70 4.65 -12.51
N ILE A 212 -0.98 5.84 -11.96
CA ILE A 212 -0.27 6.38 -10.81
C ILE A 212 -0.46 5.48 -9.59
N ASP A 213 -1.70 5.04 -9.33
CA ASP A 213 -2.03 4.16 -8.21
C ASP A 213 -1.21 2.86 -8.27
N ARG A 214 -1.02 2.28 -9.46
CA ARG A 214 -0.14 1.11 -9.65
C ARG A 214 1.33 1.41 -9.36
N CYS A 215 1.82 2.59 -9.72
CA CYS A 215 3.20 3.00 -9.42
C CYS A 215 3.43 3.17 -7.91
N ILE A 216 2.47 3.79 -7.21
CA ILE A 216 2.53 3.97 -5.76
C ILE A 216 2.37 2.62 -5.04
N LEU A 217 1.48 1.75 -5.52
CA LEU A 217 1.33 0.39 -5.00
C LEU A 217 2.64 -0.40 -5.08
N HIS A 218 3.37 -0.26 -6.19
CA HIS A 218 4.70 -0.85 -6.36
C HIS A 218 5.70 -0.29 -5.33
N TYR A 219 5.69 1.02 -5.10
CA TYR A 219 6.49 1.63 -4.04
C TYR A 219 6.17 1.04 -2.66
N ILE A 220 4.89 0.98 -2.29
CA ILE A 220 4.43 0.45 -1.00
C ILE A 220 4.86 -1.02 -0.82
N SER A 221 4.73 -1.83 -1.87
CA SER A 221 5.17 -3.23 -1.88
C SER A 221 6.68 -3.35 -1.62
N LYS A 222 7.49 -2.54 -2.30
CA LYS A 222 8.95 -2.51 -2.09
C LYS A 222 9.36 -1.97 -0.73
N ALA A 223 8.68 -0.95 -0.21
CA ALA A 223 8.90 -0.42 1.13
C ALA A 223 8.70 -1.47 2.24
N LYS A 224 7.87 -2.50 2.00
CA LYS A 224 7.67 -3.62 2.93
C LYS A 224 8.65 -4.78 2.72
N SER A 225 9.23 -4.87 1.53
CA SER A 225 10.11 -5.99 1.18
C SER A 225 11.35 -6.01 2.08
N GLY A 226 11.80 -7.21 2.46
CA GLY A 226 12.97 -7.41 3.31
C GLY A 226 12.76 -7.17 4.81
N CYS A 227 11.54 -6.82 5.27
CA CYS A 227 11.26 -6.61 6.70
C CYS A 227 11.07 -7.92 7.49
N GLY A 228 10.88 -9.06 6.83
CA GLY A 228 10.60 -10.35 7.48
C GLY A 228 9.11 -10.57 7.77
N SER A 229 8.81 -11.55 8.62
CA SER A 229 7.47 -11.90 9.11
C SER A 229 7.50 -12.17 10.61
N GLN A 230 6.34 -12.23 11.25
CA GLN A 230 6.20 -12.67 12.65
C GLN A 230 6.96 -13.99 12.92
N SER A 231 6.74 -14.99 12.06
CA SER A 231 7.39 -16.31 12.15
C SER A 231 8.91 -16.30 11.95
N THR A 232 9.48 -15.20 11.44
CA THR A 232 10.92 -15.07 11.26
C THR A 232 11.65 -14.89 12.60
N PHE A 233 10.98 -14.28 13.59
CA PHE A 233 11.62 -13.91 14.86
C PHE A 233 11.29 -14.85 16.01
N VAL A 234 10.12 -15.49 16.01
CA VAL A 234 9.70 -16.38 17.11
C VAL A 234 10.59 -17.63 17.17
N PRO A 235 11.16 -17.98 18.34
CA PRO A 235 12.02 -19.16 18.46
C PRO A 235 11.23 -20.45 18.26
N SER A 236 11.89 -21.47 17.71
CA SER A 236 11.29 -22.79 17.55
C SER A 236 10.97 -23.42 18.90
N MET A 237 9.78 -24.01 19.03
CA MET A 237 9.39 -24.67 20.27
C MET A 237 10.34 -25.82 20.63
N PRO A 238 10.88 -25.86 21.86
CA PRO A 238 11.76 -26.93 22.29
C PRO A 238 10.99 -28.24 22.43
N VAL A 239 11.72 -29.35 22.33
CA VAL A 239 11.19 -30.69 22.55
C VAL A 239 10.65 -30.82 23.98
N LEU A 240 9.54 -31.54 24.14
CA LEU A 240 8.93 -31.77 25.45
C LEU A 240 9.89 -32.56 26.35
N THR A 241 10.25 -31.95 27.47
CA THR A 241 11.03 -32.56 28.55
C THR A 241 10.26 -32.49 29.85
N ARG A 242 10.65 -33.29 30.84
CA ARG A 242 10.11 -33.19 32.21
C ARG A 242 11.16 -32.71 33.19
N CYS A 243 10.77 -31.96 34.22
CA CYS A 243 11.69 -31.49 35.25
C CYS A 243 12.45 -32.63 35.95
N SER A 244 13.74 -32.39 36.23
CA SER A 244 14.54 -33.28 37.08
C SER A 244 14.35 -32.88 38.53
N THR A 245 13.61 -33.67 39.30
CA THR A 245 13.51 -33.45 40.75
C THR A 245 14.87 -33.73 41.38
N ARG A 246 15.62 -32.67 41.69
CA ARG A 246 16.87 -32.77 42.43
C ARG A 246 16.48 -32.88 43.90
N SER A 247 16.70 -34.06 44.49
CA SER A 247 16.59 -34.23 45.93
C SER A 247 17.53 -33.23 46.63
N LYS A 248 17.04 -32.50 47.64
CA LYS A 248 17.78 -31.50 48.42
C LYS A 248 18.93 -32.08 49.28
N PHE A 249 19.50 -33.22 48.91
CA PHE A 249 20.75 -33.70 49.50
C PHE A 249 21.94 -33.07 48.78
N VAL A 250 22.48 -32.02 49.40
CA VAL A 250 23.80 -31.47 49.08
C VAL A 250 24.86 -32.50 49.48
N GLY A 251 25.10 -33.47 48.59
CA GLY A 251 26.35 -34.23 48.57
C GLY A 251 27.45 -33.34 48.01
N VAL A 252 28.54 -33.23 48.77
CA VAL A 252 29.75 -32.45 48.51
C VAL A 252 30.39 -32.83 47.17
N PHE A 253 29.87 -32.30 46.06
CA PHE A 253 30.57 -32.17 44.79
C PHE A 253 30.00 -30.94 44.08
N LYS A 254 30.63 -29.79 44.32
CA LYS A 254 30.52 -28.62 43.45
C LYS A 254 31.15 -28.97 42.09
N ARG A 255 30.45 -29.76 41.28
CA ARG A 255 30.78 -29.87 39.85
C ARG A 255 30.17 -28.64 39.20
N LYS A 256 31.02 -27.63 39.00
CA LYS A 256 30.75 -26.46 38.16
C LYS A 256 30.62 -27.00 36.73
N GLU A 257 29.44 -27.52 36.38
CA GLU A 257 29.07 -27.78 34.99
C GLU A 257 29.04 -26.41 34.33
N LYS A 258 30.16 -26.06 33.68
CA LYS A 258 30.20 -24.99 32.69
C LYS A 258 29.21 -25.41 31.62
N PHE A 259 28.01 -24.84 31.66
CA PHE A 259 27.23 -24.69 30.45
C PHE A 259 28.14 -23.94 29.50
N GLN A 260 28.50 -24.59 28.39
CA GLN A 260 29.10 -23.91 27.27
C GLN A 260 28.03 -22.95 26.77
N ILE A 261 28.07 -21.72 27.28
CA ILE A 261 27.52 -20.55 26.62
C ILE A 261 28.16 -20.60 25.23
N ALA A 262 27.40 -21.09 24.25
CA ALA A 262 27.72 -20.84 22.86
C ALA A 262 27.84 -19.32 22.78
N GLN A 263 29.06 -18.86 22.48
CA GLN A 263 29.47 -17.47 22.61
C GLN A 263 28.38 -16.53 22.11
N GLY A 264 27.71 -15.86 23.04
CA GLY A 264 26.90 -14.70 22.75
C GLY A 264 27.77 -13.74 21.95
N ARG A 265 27.27 -13.35 20.77
CA ARG A 265 27.71 -12.14 20.10
C ARG A 265 27.58 -11.03 21.14
N LYS A 266 28.72 -10.54 21.61
CA LYS A 266 28.79 -9.42 22.55
C LYS A 266 28.02 -8.26 21.92
N SER A 267 26.98 -7.81 22.62
CA SER A 267 26.44 -6.46 22.46
C SER A 267 27.56 -5.50 22.85
N GLN A 268 28.21 -4.93 21.83
CA GLN A 268 28.97 -3.69 21.97
C GLN A 268 28.14 -2.59 21.34
N VAL A 269 27.71 -1.65 22.19
CA VAL A 269 27.41 -0.28 21.82
C VAL A 269 28.63 0.25 21.03
N GLY A 270 28.46 0.54 19.74
CA GLY A 270 29.52 1.06 18.88
C GLY A 270 29.55 0.40 17.51
N THR A 271 28.84 1.02 16.56
CA THR A 271 29.11 1.09 15.12
C THR A 271 30.07 0.03 14.54
N THR A 272 29.52 -1.00 13.90
CA THR A 272 30.01 -1.53 12.60
C THR A 272 29.14 -2.69 12.11
N ASN A 273 28.74 -2.60 10.83
CA ASN A 273 27.92 -3.54 10.08
C ASN A 273 28.30 -5.02 10.29
N SER A 274 27.37 -5.83 10.77
CA SER A 274 27.46 -7.29 10.69
C SER A 274 26.06 -7.95 10.78
N ASN A 275 25.60 -8.43 9.61
CA ASN A 275 24.41 -9.25 9.33
C ASN A 275 23.03 -8.57 9.26
N GLY A 276 22.73 -7.93 8.12
CA GLY A 276 21.46 -8.03 7.36
C GLY A 276 20.09 -7.68 7.99
N SER A 277 20.01 -7.37 9.29
CA SER A 277 18.74 -7.10 9.97
C SER A 277 18.43 -5.59 9.96
N LEU A 278 17.26 -5.22 9.43
CA LEU A 278 16.77 -3.83 9.42
C LEU A 278 16.63 -3.30 10.86
N GLY A 279 17.10 -2.08 11.14
CA GLY A 279 16.98 -1.47 12.47
C GLY A 279 15.54 -1.04 12.80
N ILE A 280 15.19 -0.98 14.09
CA ILE A 280 13.84 -0.54 14.54
C ILE A 280 13.49 0.86 14.02
N SER A 281 14.45 1.78 14.02
CA SER A 281 14.22 3.14 13.53
C SER A 281 13.96 3.18 12.02
N GLN A 282 14.54 2.25 11.24
CA GLN A 282 14.24 2.10 9.80
C GLN A 282 12.84 1.52 9.57
N LEU A 283 12.40 0.57 10.41
CA LEU A 283 11.02 0.06 10.38
C LEU A 283 10.02 1.18 10.72
N CYS A 284 10.32 2.01 11.72
CA CYS A 284 9.51 3.19 12.06
C CYS A 284 9.44 4.18 10.89
N CYS A 285 10.57 4.45 10.22
CA CYS A 285 10.61 5.27 9.02
C CYS A 285 9.69 4.75 7.90
N ARG A 286 9.69 3.43 7.66
CA ARG A 286 8.79 2.78 6.69
C ARG A 286 7.32 2.91 7.09
N ILE A 287 6.98 2.72 8.37
CA ILE A 287 5.62 2.91 8.89
C ILE A 287 5.15 4.35 8.64
N ASN A 288 5.98 5.33 8.99
CA ASN A 288 5.66 6.75 8.78
C ASN A 288 5.52 7.09 7.30
N THR A 289 6.36 6.50 6.45
CA THR A 289 6.27 6.66 4.99
C THR A 289 4.91 6.22 4.46
N LEU A 290 4.43 5.05 4.86
CA LEU A 290 3.10 4.58 4.43
C LEU A 290 1.97 5.46 5.00
N GLN A 291 2.15 5.98 6.21
CA GLN A 291 1.18 6.91 6.79
C GLN A 291 1.18 8.26 6.06
N HIS A 292 2.34 8.74 5.61
CA HIS A 292 2.47 9.95 4.80
C HIS A 292 1.79 9.78 3.44
N PHE A 293 2.07 8.70 2.71
CA PHE A 293 1.34 8.36 1.47
C PHE A 293 -0.16 8.36 1.67
N ARG A 294 -0.66 7.76 2.75
CA ARG A 294 -2.09 7.72 3.04
C ARG A 294 -2.72 9.11 3.23
N ILE A 295 -1.99 10.05 3.83
CA ILE A 295 -2.48 11.44 4.01
C ILE A 295 -2.49 12.15 2.66
N GLU A 296 -1.40 12.08 1.91
CA GLU A 296 -1.23 12.82 0.65
C GLU A 296 -2.12 12.27 -0.47
N LEU A 297 -2.34 10.96 -0.53
CA LEU A 297 -3.27 10.34 -1.49
C LEU A 297 -4.71 10.83 -1.31
N ASP A 298 -5.16 11.02 -0.06
CA ASP A 298 -6.50 11.57 0.22
C ASP A 298 -6.63 13.03 -0.26
N VAL A 299 -5.56 13.83 -0.08
CA VAL A 299 -5.50 15.21 -0.57
C VAL A 299 -5.52 15.23 -2.11
N LEU A 300 -4.72 14.39 -2.76
CA LEU A 300 -4.64 14.29 -4.22
C LEU A 300 -5.97 13.83 -4.83
N ALA A 301 -6.63 12.82 -4.24
CA ALA A 301 -7.94 12.35 -4.70
C ALA A 301 -9.00 13.45 -4.65
N LYS A 302 -9.05 14.22 -3.55
CA LYS A 302 -9.98 15.36 -3.41
C LYS A 302 -9.69 16.47 -4.40
N ARG A 303 -8.41 16.78 -4.63
CA ARG A 303 -7.97 17.80 -5.60
C ARG A 303 -8.35 17.41 -7.02
N ALA A 304 -8.03 16.19 -7.46
CA ALA A 304 -8.40 15.67 -8.77
C ALA A 304 -9.93 15.71 -8.96
N THR A 305 -10.69 15.35 -7.92
CA THR A 305 -12.15 15.42 -7.93
C THR A 305 -12.66 16.85 -8.15
N SER A 306 -12.05 17.83 -7.48
CA SER A 306 -12.42 19.24 -7.62
C SER A 306 -12.13 19.82 -9.02
N HIS A 307 -11.02 19.42 -9.65
CA HIS A 307 -10.65 19.92 -10.98
C HIS A 307 -11.66 19.48 -12.05
N VAL A 308 -12.09 18.22 -12.04
CA VAL A 308 -13.10 17.73 -12.99
C VAL A 308 -14.43 18.44 -12.80
N ARG A 309 -14.88 18.62 -11.54
CA ARG A 309 -16.14 19.31 -11.23
C ARG A 309 -16.16 20.76 -11.72
N ASN A 310 -15.01 21.42 -11.73
CA ASN A 310 -14.87 22.79 -12.23
C ASN A 310 -14.72 22.86 -13.77
N SER A 311 -14.24 21.79 -14.41
CA SER A 311 -14.01 21.73 -15.86
C SER A 311 -15.27 21.35 -16.66
N GLU A 312 -16.22 20.65 -16.06
CA GLU A 312 -17.42 20.15 -16.73
C GLU A 312 -18.68 20.69 -16.03
N SER A 313 -19.42 21.58 -16.69
CA SER A 313 -20.70 22.07 -16.17
C SER A 313 -21.74 20.95 -16.13
N ALA A 314 -21.97 20.39 -14.93
CA ALA A 314 -23.24 19.82 -14.45
C ALA A 314 -23.98 18.77 -15.30
N HIS A 315 -23.32 17.98 -16.13
CA HIS A 315 -23.92 16.76 -16.69
C HIS A 315 -22.93 15.61 -16.63
N MET A 316 -23.03 14.82 -15.55
CA MET A 316 -22.82 13.36 -15.47
C MET A 316 -22.53 12.98 -14.00
N ASP A 317 -23.58 12.83 -13.18
CA ASP A 317 -23.49 12.34 -11.79
C ASP A 317 -22.88 10.92 -11.70
N ASN A 318 -22.79 10.19 -12.81
CA ASN A 318 -22.25 8.83 -12.87
C ASN A 318 -20.71 8.74 -12.88
N ILE A 319 -19.98 9.81 -13.22
CA ILE A 319 -18.49 9.80 -13.22
C ILE A 319 -17.94 10.02 -11.81
N ALA A 320 -18.69 10.75 -10.96
CA ALA A 320 -18.32 11.00 -9.57
C ALA A 320 -18.18 9.71 -8.75
N ASP A 321 -18.97 8.66 -9.05
CA ASP A 321 -18.92 7.37 -8.35
C ASP A 321 -17.66 6.54 -8.70
N GLY A 322 -17.14 6.68 -9.93
CA GLY A 322 -15.86 6.11 -10.34
C GLY A 322 -14.66 6.85 -9.75
N MET A 323 -14.79 8.16 -9.52
CA MET A 323 -13.71 9.01 -9.02
C MET A 323 -13.51 8.90 -7.50
N GLY A 324 -14.56 8.48 -6.75
CA GLY A 324 -14.44 8.08 -5.34
C GLY A 324 -13.48 6.90 -5.08
N LYS A 325 -12.97 6.26 -6.14
CA LYS A 325 -12.04 5.13 -6.11
C LYS A 325 -10.60 5.50 -6.50
N ALA A 326 -10.30 6.78 -6.71
CA ALA A 326 -8.93 7.21 -7.01
C ALA A 326 -7.98 6.80 -5.87
N PHE A 327 -6.87 6.13 -6.22
CA PHE A 327 -5.86 5.64 -5.28
C PHE A 327 -6.35 4.62 -4.24
N GLU A 328 -7.46 3.93 -4.50
CA GLU A 328 -8.04 2.94 -3.57
C GLU A 328 -7.07 1.77 -3.29
N LEU A 329 -6.32 1.31 -4.31
CA LEU A 329 -5.38 0.20 -4.15
C LEU A 329 -4.22 0.61 -3.23
N SER A 330 -3.60 1.76 -3.49
CA SER A 330 -2.50 2.27 -2.65
C SER A 330 -2.96 2.63 -1.25
N THR A 331 -4.16 3.19 -1.09
CA THR A 331 -4.71 3.52 0.23
C THR A 331 -4.91 2.25 1.06
N THR A 332 -5.50 1.22 0.47
CA THR A 332 -5.70 -0.09 1.11
C THR A 332 -4.36 -0.76 1.43
N ALA A 333 -3.42 -0.73 0.49
CA ALA A 333 -2.08 -1.28 0.67
C ALA A 333 -1.27 -0.56 1.75
N CYS A 334 -1.45 0.76 1.92
CA CYS A 334 -0.87 1.52 3.03
C CYS A 334 -1.42 1.03 4.38
N VAL A 335 -2.74 0.87 4.51
CA VAL A 335 -3.36 0.41 5.77
C VAL A 335 -2.87 -0.97 6.18
N GLU A 336 -2.85 -1.92 5.22
CA GLU A 336 -2.36 -3.27 5.48
C GLU A 336 -0.84 -3.29 5.67
N GLY A 337 -0.10 -2.47 4.93
CA GLY A 337 1.34 -2.33 5.09
C GLY A 337 1.74 -1.80 6.47
N ILE A 338 1.04 -0.79 6.96
CA ILE A 338 1.21 -0.26 8.32
C ILE A 338 0.96 -1.37 9.33
N LYS A 339 -0.15 -2.11 9.22
CA LYS A 339 -0.47 -3.23 10.11
C LYS A 339 0.69 -4.23 10.20
N GLN A 340 1.15 -4.71 9.05
CA GLN A 340 2.20 -5.73 8.97
C GLN A 340 3.54 -5.20 9.51
N LEU A 341 3.90 -3.95 9.20
CA LEU A 341 5.13 -3.36 9.72
C LEU A 341 5.07 -3.15 11.24
N CYS A 342 3.92 -2.77 11.81
CA CYS A 342 3.75 -2.69 13.26
C CYS A 342 4.01 -4.06 13.93
N GLU A 343 3.42 -5.12 13.38
CA GLU A 343 3.58 -6.49 13.88
C GLU A 343 5.04 -6.98 13.77
N ILE A 344 5.66 -6.79 12.61
CA ILE A 344 7.07 -7.11 12.38
C ILE A 344 7.98 -6.37 13.37
N THR A 345 7.72 -5.07 13.57
CA THR A 345 8.50 -4.23 14.50
C THR A 345 8.39 -4.78 15.92
N ALA A 346 7.17 -5.08 16.37
CA ALA A 346 6.92 -5.63 17.69
C ALA A 346 7.62 -6.97 17.92
N TYR A 347 7.47 -7.91 16.99
CA TYR A 347 8.07 -9.25 17.12
C TYR A 347 9.59 -9.22 17.02
N LYS A 348 10.15 -8.32 16.20
CA LYS A 348 11.60 -8.10 16.17
C LYS A 348 12.10 -7.56 17.52
N ILE A 349 11.44 -6.54 18.09
CA ILE A 349 11.83 -6.00 19.40
C ILE A 349 11.83 -7.12 20.44
N VAL A 350 10.72 -7.84 20.59
CA VAL A 350 10.54 -8.80 21.69
C VAL A 350 11.38 -10.07 21.51
N PHE A 351 11.38 -10.67 20.32
CA PHE A 351 11.98 -12.00 20.11
C PHE A 351 13.38 -12.00 19.52
N HIS A 352 13.85 -10.88 18.95
CA HIS A 352 15.21 -10.77 18.43
C HIS A 352 16.05 -9.82 19.27
N ASP A 353 15.64 -8.56 19.39
CA ASP A 353 16.46 -7.53 20.04
C ASP A 353 16.48 -7.71 21.58
N LEU A 354 15.36 -8.09 22.20
CA LEU A 354 15.23 -8.37 23.64
C LEU A 354 15.36 -9.87 23.99
N SER A 355 15.83 -10.69 23.04
CA SER A 355 15.94 -12.15 23.24
C SER A 355 16.83 -12.53 24.42
N HIS A 356 17.88 -11.77 24.71
CA HIS A 356 18.83 -12.05 25.79
C HIS A 356 18.21 -11.88 27.18
N VAL A 357 17.30 -10.91 27.36
CA VAL A 357 16.59 -10.69 28.63
C VAL A 357 15.30 -11.50 28.73
N LEU A 358 14.60 -11.73 27.60
CA LEU A 358 13.37 -12.52 27.57
C LEU A 358 13.65 -14.03 27.48
N TRP A 359 14.22 -14.48 26.36
CA TRP A 359 14.37 -15.90 26.05
C TRP A 359 15.52 -16.57 26.79
N ASP A 360 16.65 -15.88 26.93
CA ASP A 360 17.83 -16.42 27.64
C ASP A 360 17.88 -16.03 29.12
N GLY A 361 17.04 -15.07 29.54
CA GLY A 361 17.04 -14.51 30.90
C GLY A 361 15.84 -14.95 31.75
N LEU A 362 14.63 -14.59 31.34
CA LEU A 362 13.43 -14.72 32.17
C LEU A 362 13.20 -16.15 32.69
N TYR A 363 13.14 -16.29 34.01
CA TYR A 363 12.94 -17.53 34.78
C TYR A 363 13.97 -18.64 34.55
N VAL A 364 15.11 -18.34 33.94
CA VAL A 364 16.20 -19.30 33.81
C VAL A 364 16.83 -19.57 35.18
N GLY A 365 16.89 -20.85 35.59
CA GLY A 365 17.35 -21.26 36.90
C GLY A 365 16.23 -21.23 37.95
N GLU A 366 16.14 -20.16 38.73
CA GLU A 366 15.12 -19.95 39.76
C GLU A 366 14.34 -18.66 39.49
N VAL A 367 13.01 -18.71 39.63
CA VAL A 367 12.10 -17.58 39.37
C VAL A 367 12.48 -16.35 40.20
N SER A 368 12.83 -16.53 41.47
CA SER A 368 13.24 -15.46 42.39
C SER A 368 14.48 -14.70 41.91
N SER A 369 15.39 -15.34 41.16
CA SER A 369 16.66 -14.76 40.72
C SER A 369 16.62 -14.14 39.32
N SER A 370 15.66 -14.57 38.49
CA SER A 370 15.59 -14.23 37.07
C SER A 370 14.19 -13.70 36.73
N ARG A 371 13.86 -12.54 37.28
CA ARG A 371 12.54 -11.87 37.17
C ARG A 371 12.40 -11.06 35.87
N ILE A 372 11.19 -10.58 35.59
CA ILE A 372 10.88 -9.81 34.37
C ILE A 372 11.52 -8.42 34.30
N GLU A 373 11.96 -7.86 35.42
CA GLU A 373 12.45 -6.48 35.54
C GLU A 373 13.48 -6.06 34.46
N PRO A 374 14.53 -6.84 34.14
CA PRO A 374 15.49 -6.46 33.08
C PRO A 374 14.83 -6.35 31.69
N PHE A 375 13.84 -7.20 31.41
CA PHE A 375 13.08 -7.11 30.16
C PHE A 375 12.23 -5.84 30.12
N LEU A 376 11.58 -5.46 31.23
CA LEU A 376 10.77 -4.24 31.30
C LEU A 376 11.62 -2.99 31.08
N GLN A 377 12.80 -2.90 31.71
CA GLN A 377 13.71 -1.76 31.58
C GLN A 377 14.21 -1.54 30.14
N GLU A 378 14.58 -2.61 29.45
CA GLU A 378 15.00 -2.50 28.05
C GLU A 378 13.82 -2.27 27.11
N LEU A 379 12.66 -2.88 27.39
CA LEU A 379 11.43 -2.65 26.62
C LEU A 379 10.97 -1.19 26.69
N GLU A 380 11.06 -0.56 27.87
CA GLU A 380 10.72 0.86 28.06
C GLU A 380 11.52 1.78 27.13
N GLN A 381 12.83 1.51 26.94
CA GLN A 381 13.67 2.27 26.02
C GLN A 381 13.16 2.18 24.57
N TYR A 382 12.70 0.99 24.15
CA TYR A 382 12.10 0.83 22.83
C TYR A 382 10.75 1.55 22.70
N LEU A 383 9.95 1.58 23.76
CA LEU A 383 8.69 2.34 23.80
C LEU A 383 8.93 3.85 23.71
N GLU A 384 10.00 4.36 24.31
CA GLU A 384 10.44 5.76 24.17
C GLU A 384 10.84 6.06 22.71
N VAL A 385 11.67 5.21 22.10
CA VAL A 385 12.07 5.34 20.69
C VAL A 385 10.85 5.34 19.77
N ILE A 386 9.89 4.44 19.97
CA ILE A 386 8.64 4.39 19.19
C ILE A 386 7.84 5.68 19.39
N SER A 387 7.75 6.17 20.62
CA SER A 387 6.99 7.38 20.94
C SER A 387 7.55 8.62 20.24
N LEU A 388 8.88 8.73 20.17
CA LEU A 388 9.59 9.84 19.52
C LEU A 388 9.58 9.75 17.99
N THR A 389 9.72 8.55 17.43
CA THR A 389 9.93 8.37 15.99
C THR A 389 8.65 8.13 15.21
N VAL A 390 7.66 7.42 15.77
CA VAL A 390 6.45 7.01 15.03
C VAL A 390 5.39 8.11 15.04
N HIS A 391 4.81 8.35 13.87
CA HIS A 391 3.73 9.30 13.67
C HIS A 391 2.55 9.03 14.63
N TYR A 392 2.02 10.10 15.25
CA TYR A 392 1.05 10.00 16.35
C TYR A 392 -0.21 9.17 16.01
N ARG A 393 -0.69 9.22 14.76
CA ARG A 393 -1.85 8.42 14.27
C ARG A 393 -1.60 6.91 14.26
N VAL A 394 -0.34 6.47 14.31
CA VAL A 394 0.05 5.04 14.22
C VAL A 394 0.69 4.55 15.52
N ARG A 395 1.24 5.46 16.35
CA ARG A 395 1.94 5.15 17.60
C ARG A 395 1.20 4.16 18.49
N THR A 396 -0.06 4.43 18.82
CA THR A 396 -0.89 3.53 19.66
C THR A 396 -0.96 2.12 19.09
N ARG A 397 -1.02 1.99 17.75
CA ARG A 397 -1.05 0.70 17.08
C ARG A 397 0.27 -0.06 17.25
N VAL A 398 1.42 0.62 17.06
CA VAL A 398 2.74 -0.02 17.26
C VAL A 398 2.89 -0.49 18.70
N ILE A 399 2.58 0.37 19.68
CA ILE A 399 2.67 0.03 21.11
C ILE A 399 1.74 -1.14 21.45
N THR A 400 0.53 -1.19 20.87
CA THR A 400 -0.39 -2.32 21.06
C THR A 400 0.18 -3.63 20.51
N GLU A 401 0.84 -3.61 19.34
CA GLU A 401 1.49 -4.82 18.82
C GLU A 401 2.70 -5.24 19.67
N VAL A 402 3.48 -4.28 20.20
CA VAL A 402 4.58 -4.57 21.14
C VAL A 402 4.05 -5.23 22.43
N MET A 403 2.93 -4.73 22.96
CA MET A 403 2.26 -5.34 24.11
C MET A 403 1.84 -6.78 23.84
N LYS A 404 1.17 -7.03 22.71
CA LYS A 404 0.76 -8.39 22.33
C LYS A 404 1.96 -9.32 22.19
N ALA A 405 2.99 -8.89 21.47
CA ALA A 405 4.22 -9.67 21.30
C ALA A 405 4.88 -9.96 22.65
N SER A 406 4.83 -9.03 23.61
CA SER A 406 5.35 -9.22 24.98
C SER A 406 4.53 -10.26 25.77
N PHE A 407 3.20 -10.25 25.64
CA PHE A 407 2.35 -11.28 26.22
C PHE A 407 2.59 -12.66 25.60
N ASP A 408 2.73 -12.72 24.28
CA ASP A 408 3.10 -13.94 23.57
C ASP A 408 4.48 -14.45 24.03
N GLY A 409 5.44 -13.52 24.22
CA GLY A 409 6.77 -13.79 24.74
C GLY A 409 6.74 -14.40 26.14
N LEU A 410 5.96 -13.81 27.06
CA LEU A 410 5.76 -14.35 28.41
C LEU A 410 5.14 -15.75 28.38
N LEU A 411 4.09 -15.97 27.57
CA LEU A 411 3.48 -17.29 27.43
C LEU A 411 4.46 -18.31 26.85
N LEU A 412 5.25 -17.92 25.85
CA LEU A 412 6.25 -18.80 25.26
C LEU A 412 7.34 -19.17 26.27
N VAL A 413 7.77 -18.23 27.11
CA VAL A 413 8.70 -18.51 28.22
C VAL A 413 8.11 -19.51 29.21
N LEU A 414 6.84 -19.33 29.60
CA LEU A 414 6.16 -20.17 30.58
C LEU A 414 5.83 -21.59 30.07
N LEU A 415 5.41 -21.71 28.81
CA LEU A 415 4.86 -22.95 28.24
C LEU A 415 5.81 -23.63 27.24
N ALA A 416 6.85 -22.94 26.81
CA ALA A 416 7.76 -23.42 25.77
C ALA A 416 9.19 -22.91 25.94
N GLY A 417 9.61 -22.45 27.12
CA GLY A 417 10.94 -21.87 27.33
C GLY A 417 12.10 -22.88 27.48
N GLY A 418 11.82 -24.18 27.44
CA GLY A 418 12.84 -25.23 27.43
C GLY A 418 13.46 -25.59 28.80
N PRO A 419 14.37 -26.57 28.83
CA PRO A 419 14.84 -27.22 30.06
C PRO A 419 15.44 -26.34 31.18
N PRO A 420 15.96 -25.13 30.94
CA PRO A 420 16.50 -24.28 32.01
C PRO A 420 15.45 -23.71 32.98
N ARG A 421 14.16 -23.87 32.69
CA ARG A 421 13.04 -23.32 33.47
C ARG A 421 12.30 -24.44 34.19
N ALA A 422 11.97 -24.21 35.45
CA ALA A 422 11.18 -25.11 36.27
C ALA A 422 10.41 -24.31 37.31
N PHE A 423 9.11 -24.58 37.47
CA PHE A 423 8.20 -23.78 38.29
C PHE A 423 7.62 -24.58 39.45
N HIS A 424 7.74 -24.05 40.66
CA HIS A 424 7.09 -24.52 41.87
C HIS A 424 5.75 -23.80 42.07
N LEU A 425 4.86 -24.35 42.91
CA LEU A 425 3.57 -23.70 43.24
C LEU A 425 3.75 -22.33 43.91
N GLN A 426 4.84 -22.16 44.66
CA GLN A 426 5.20 -20.91 45.35
C GLN A 426 5.62 -19.80 44.38
N ASP A 427 6.06 -20.16 43.17
CA ASP A 427 6.50 -19.18 42.18
C ASP A 427 5.32 -18.43 41.55
N TYR A 428 4.09 -18.90 41.74
CA TYR A 428 2.89 -18.28 41.17
C TYR A 428 2.76 -16.79 41.53
N GLU A 429 2.97 -16.42 42.79
CA GLU A 429 2.85 -15.02 43.24
C GLU A 429 3.85 -14.12 42.49
N ALA A 430 5.10 -14.57 42.38
CA ALA A 430 6.14 -13.86 41.63
C ALA A 430 5.81 -13.71 40.14
N ILE A 431 5.29 -14.77 39.50
CA ILE A 431 4.90 -14.73 38.08
C ILE A 431 3.69 -13.80 37.87
N ALA A 432 2.72 -13.82 38.80
CA ALA A 432 1.55 -12.95 38.74
C ALA A 432 1.93 -11.47 38.91
N ASP A 433 2.84 -11.17 39.84
CA ASP A 433 3.39 -9.82 40.03
C ASP A 433 4.18 -9.34 38.81
N ASP A 434 4.97 -10.23 38.18
CA ASP A 434 5.72 -9.92 36.95
C ASP A 434 4.77 -9.61 35.78
N PHE A 435 3.70 -10.38 35.63
CA PHE A 435 2.68 -10.11 34.62
C PHE A 435 1.94 -8.79 34.87
N LYS A 436 1.63 -8.50 36.14
CA LYS A 436 1.05 -7.20 36.51
C LYS A 436 1.99 -6.05 36.16
N SER A 437 3.28 -6.17 36.48
CA SER A 437 4.29 -5.17 36.16
C SER A 437 4.41 -4.93 34.65
N LEU A 438 4.30 -6.00 33.84
CA LEU A 438 4.24 -5.88 32.38
C LEU A 438 2.99 -5.12 31.90
N CYS A 439 1.81 -5.39 32.48
CA CYS A 439 0.60 -4.62 32.18
C CYS A 439 0.72 -3.15 32.59
N ASP A 440 1.28 -2.89 33.77
CA ASP A 440 1.45 -1.56 34.33
C ASP A 440 2.42 -0.71 33.47
N LEU A 441 3.46 -1.31 32.88
CA LEU A 441 4.35 -0.65 31.92
C LEU A 441 3.56 -0.07 30.72
N PHE A 442 2.66 -0.85 30.13
CA PHE A 442 1.86 -0.38 28.98
C PHE A 442 0.75 0.58 29.38
N TRP A 443 0.25 0.50 30.61
CA TRP A 443 -0.71 1.47 31.13
C TRP A 443 -0.05 2.82 31.45
N SER A 444 1.20 2.80 31.93
CA SER A 444 2.04 3.98 32.18
C SER A 444 1.33 5.09 32.97
N ASN A 445 0.72 4.75 34.11
CA ASN A 445 0.00 5.72 34.97
C ASN A 445 -1.16 6.46 34.28
N GLY A 446 -1.70 5.91 33.19
CA GLY A 446 -2.78 6.51 32.40
C GLY A 446 -2.29 7.27 31.16
N ASP A 447 -0.98 7.47 31.01
CA ASP A 447 -0.39 8.14 29.85
C ASP A 447 -0.12 7.17 28.67
N GLY A 448 -0.28 5.86 28.90
CA GLY A 448 -0.02 4.80 27.93
C GLY A 448 -1.27 4.31 27.17
N LEU A 449 -1.43 2.99 27.08
CA LEU A 449 -2.57 2.35 26.44
C LEU A 449 -3.82 2.37 27.35
N PRO A 450 -5.04 2.43 26.76
CA PRO A 450 -6.28 2.30 27.51
C PRO A 450 -6.38 0.98 28.28
N ALA A 451 -6.86 1.02 29.53
CA ALA A 451 -6.92 -0.17 30.40
C ALA A 451 -7.84 -1.29 29.84
N ASP A 452 -8.93 -0.93 29.16
CA ASP A 452 -9.83 -1.87 28.49
C ASP A 452 -9.14 -2.60 27.32
N LEU A 453 -8.26 -1.91 26.61
CA LEU A 453 -7.45 -2.49 25.54
C LEU A 453 -6.43 -3.48 26.08
N ILE A 454 -5.76 -3.12 27.18
CA ILE A 454 -4.81 -4.01 27.88
C ILE A 454 -5.54 -5.26 28.36
N GLN A 455 -6.65 -5.09 29.10
CA GLN A 455 -7.46 -6.19 29.62
C GLN A 455 -7.93 -7.14 28.51
N LYS A 456 -8.36 -6.59 27.36
CA LYS A 456 -8.80 -7.39 26.21
C LYS A 456 -7.72 -8.33 25.71
N PHE A 457 -6.49 -7.85 25.56
CA PHE A 457 -5.38 -8.66 25.04
C PHE A 457 -4.66 -9.48 26.11
N SER A 458 -4.84 -9.15 27.39
CA SER A 458 -4.28 -9.89 28.52
C SER A 458 -5.05 -11.16 28.87
N THR A 459 -6.28 -11.33 28.33
CA THR A 459 -7.22 -12.41 28.64
C THR A 459 -6.60 -13.82 28.64
N THR A 460 -5.85 -14.17 27.59
CA THR A 460 -5.21 -15.49 27.48
C THR A 460 -4.18 -15.72 28.59
N VAL A 461 -3.35 -14.73 28.90
CA VAL A 461 -2.35 -14.83 29.97
C VAL A 461 -3.05 -14.96 31.33
N SER A 462 -4.01 -14.08 31.61
CA SER A 462 -4.82 -14.10 32.84
C SER A 462 -5.54 -15.44 33.05
N ALA A 463 -5.95 -16.11 31.97
CA ALA A 463 -6.64 -17.39 32.04
C ALA A 463 -5.68 -18.58 32.29
N ILE A 464 -4.42 -18.47 31.86
CA ILE A 464 -3.40 -19.53 31.97
C ILE A 464 -2.64 -19.46 33.29
N LEU A 465 -2.35 -18.27 33.80
CA LEU A 465 -1.57 -18.08 35.03
C LEU A 465 -2.07 -18.91 36.23
N PRO A 466 -3.40 -19.04 36.49
CA PRO A 466 -3.90 -19.84 37.61
C PRO A 466 -3.47 -21.32 37.55
N LEU A 467 -3.19 -21.87 36.36
CA LEU A 467 -2.69 -23.26 36.24
C LEU A 467 -1.35 -23.46 36.93
N PHE A 468 -0.54 -22.40 37.07
CA PHE A 468 0.72 -22.45 37.81
C PHE A 468 0.52 -22.52 39.33
N HIS A 469 -0.68 -22.21 39.83
CA HIS A 469 -1.08 -22.37 41.22
C HIS A 469 -1.90 -23.64 41.50
N THR A 470 -2.53 -24.23 40.48
CA THR A 470 -3.28 -25.48 40.60
C THR A 470 -2.37 -26.61 41.10
N ASP A 471 -2.85 -27.38 42.08
CA ASP A 471 -2.14 -28.53 42.59
C ASP A 471 -1.94 -29.60 41.50
N THR A 472 -0.87 -30.37 41.63
CA THR A 472 -0.41 -31.25 40.56
C THR A 472 -1.36 -32.41 40.31
N ASP A 473 -2.03 -32.93 41.33
CA ASP A 473 -2.97 -34.04 41.16
C ASP A 473 -4.22 -33.58 40.41
N SER A 474 -4.82 -32.44 40.80
CA SER A 474 -5.93 -31.82 40.08
C SER A 474 -5.55 -31.44 38.64
N LEU A 475 -4.33 -30.92 38.42
CA LEU A 475 -3.84 -30.58 37.08
C LEU A 475 -3.70 -31.83 36.19
N ILE A 476 -3.26 -32.96 36.76
CA ILE A 476 -3.19 -34.24 36.06
C ILE A 476 -4.61 -34.74 35.73
N GLU A 477 -5.55 -34.69 36.68
CA GLU A 477 -6.94 -35.09 36.45
C GLU A 477 -7.59 -34.25 35.34
N GLN A 478 -7.41 -32.92 35.40
CA GLN A 478 -7.89 -32.00 34.38
C GLN A 478 -7.28 -32.31 33.01
N PHE A 479 -5.96 -32.56 32.94
CA PHE A 479 -5.30 -32.95 31.71
C PHE A 479 -5.87 -34.25 31.13
N GLN A 480 -6.08 -35.28 31.98
CA GLN A 480 -6.63 -36.57 31.55
C GLN A 480 -8.06 -36.41 31.02
N TYR A 481 -8.91 -35.68 31.74
CA TYR A 481 -10.28 -35.41 31.35
C TYR A 481 -10.33 -34.70 29.98
N MET A 482 -9.62 -33.58 29.84
CA MET A 482 -9.61 -32.79 28.60
C MET A 482 -9.03 -33.56 27.41
N THR A 483 -8.00 -34.39 27.64
CA THR A 483 -7.41 -35.22 26.59
C THR A 483 -8.39 -36.30 26.12
N LEU A 484 -9.12 -36.93 27.04
CA LEU A 484 -10.13 -37.95 26.71
C LEU A 484 -11.34 -37.36 26.00
N GLU A 485 -11.83 -36.17 26.42
CA GLU A 485 -12.92 -35.49 25.71
C GLU A 485 -12.51 -35.09 24.28
N THR A 486 -11.29 -34.57 24.11
CA THR A 486 -10.85 -34.02 22.81
C THR A 486 -10.50 -35.12 21.79
N TYR A 487 -9.82 -36.19 22.23
CA TYR A 487 -9.26 -37.21 21.33
C TYR A 487 -9.93 -38.58 21.47
N GLY A 488 -10.86 -38.75 22.40
CA GLY A 488 -11.51 -40.01 22.71
C GLY A 488 -10.63 -41.00 23.48
N GLY A 489 -11.26 -42.04 24.03
CA GLY A 489 -10.57 -43.16 24.67
C GLY A 489 -10.10 -44.19 23.64
N SER A 490 -8.80 -44.51 23.62
CA SER A 490 -8.29 -45.67 22.85
C SER A 490 -8.45 -46.96 23.65
N ALA A 491 -8.80 -48.06 22.97
CA ALA A 491 -8.90 -49.41 23.54
C ALA A 491 -7.56 -49.96 24.12
N LYS A 492 -6.45 -49.22 24.02
CA LYS A 492 -5.13 -49.56 24.55
C LYS A 492 -4.58 -48.47 25.49
N SER A 493 -5.19 -48.30 26.67
CA SER A 493 -4.66 -47.73 27.95
C SER A 493 -3.68 -46.52 28.00
N LYS A 494 -3.25 -45.93 26.89
CA LYS A 494 -2.31 -44.80 26.81
C LYS A 494 -3.04 -43.57 26.28
N LEU A 495 -2.92 -42.47 27.02
CA LEU A 495 -3.41 -41.16 26.58
C LEU A 495 -2.65 -40.74 25.31
N PRO A 496 -3.33 -40.24 24.27
CA PRO A 496 -2.66 -39.70 23.10
C PRO A 496 -1.80 -38.49 23.48
N LEU A 497 -0.72 -38.25 22.75
CA LEU A 497 0.09 -37.05 22.92
C LEU A 497 -0.62 -35.90 22.16
N PRO A 498 -1.02 -34.81 22.82
CA PRO A 498 -1.68 -33.70 22.16
C PRO A 498 -0.78 -33.04 21.10
N PRO A 499 -1.27 -32.77 19.87
CA PRO A 499 -0.57 -31.97 18.89
C PRO A 499 -0.24 -30.58 19.45
N THR A 500 0.86 -30.00 18.98
CA THR A 500 1.23 -28.63 19.35
C THR A 500 0.53 -27.66 18.41
N THR A 501 -0.49 -26.96 18.92
CA THR A 501 -1.37 -26.07 18.14
C THR A 501 -0.86 -24.61 18.08
N ALA A 502 0.20 -24.28 18.83
CA ALA A 502 0.74 -22.92 18.99
C ALA A 502 -0.31 -21.87 19.45
N GLN A 503 -1.46 -22.34 19.92
CA GLN A 503 -2.52 -21.54 20.52
C GLN A 503 -2.67 -21.96 21.97
N TRP A 504 -2.62 -20.99 22.87
CA TRP A 504 -2.66 -21.26 24.31
C TRP A 504 -4.07 -21.05 24.84
N ASN A 505 -4.59 -22.03 25.57
CA ASN A 505 -5.90 -21.97 26.23
C ASN A 505 -5.85 -22.85 27.49
N PRO A 506 -6.36 -22.39 28.65
CA PRO A 506 -6.32 -23.18 29.88
C PRO A 506 -7.02 -24.55 29.83
N THR A 507 -7.98 -24.76 28.92
CA THR A 507 -8.66 -26.05 28.75
C THR A 507 -8.04 -26.93 27.66
N GLU A 508 -7.04 -26.42 26.93
CA GLU A 508 -6.44 -27.12 25.81
C GLU A 508 -5.38 -28.14 26.30
N PRO A 509 -5.45 -29.41 25.87
CA PRO A 509 -4.58 -30.46 26.39
C PRO A 509 -3.08 -30.19 26.22
N ASN A 510 -2.62 -29.52 25.15
CA ASN A 510 -1.20 -29.22 24.95
C ASN A 510 -0.69 -28.18 25.97
N THR A 511 -1.51 -27.17 26.29
CA THR A 511 -1.23 -26.15 27.30
C THR A 511 -1.08 -26.80 28.68
N LEU A 512 -2.03 -27.63 29.10
CA LEU A 512 -1.98 -28.36 30.37
C LEU A 512 -0.75 -29.29 30.44
N LEU A 513 -0.45 -30.02 29.35
CA LEU A 513 0.74 -30.85 29.24
C LEU A 513 2.03 -30.03 29.42
N ARG A 514 2.10 -28.84 28.82
CA ARG A 514 3.25 -27.94 28.94
C ARG A 514 3.43 -27.45 30.37
N VAL A 515 2.37 -27.02 31.05
CA VAL A 515 2.45 -26.66 32.48
C VAL A 515 2.99 -27.83 33.31
N LEU A 516 2.52 -29.06 33.07
CA LEU A 516 3.06 -30.26 33.74
C LEU A 516 4.54 -30.51 33.40
N CYS A 517 4.98 -30.25 32.17
CA CYS A 517 6.37 -30.43 31.74
C CYS A 517 7.34 -29.53 32.52
N TYR A 518 6.94 -28.29 32.79
CA TYR A 518 7.73 -27.32 33.55
C TYR A 518 7.47 -27.36 35.06
N ARG A 519 6.52 -28.16 35.54
CA ARG A 519 6.22 -28.33 36.96
C ARG A 519 7.40 -28.99 37.70
N SER A 520 7.97 -28.29 38.66
CA SER A 520 9.12 -28.74 39.47
C SER A 520 8.66 -29.56 40.69
N ASP A 521 8.09 -30.74 40.45
CA ASP A 521 7.74 -31.70 41.51
C ASP A 521 7.98 -33.16 41.10
N GLU A 522 7.82 -34.09 42.06
CA GLU A 522 7.97 -35.52 41.78
C GLU A 522 6.76 -36.13 41.08
N THR A 523 5.55 -35.64 41.35
CA THR A 523 4.29 -36.23 40.89
C THR A 523 4.13 -36.06 39.38
N ALA A 524 4.29 -34.83 38.86
CA ALA A 524 4.31 -34.52 37.44
C ALA A 524 5.44 -35.27 36.73
N ALA A 525 6.65 -35.28 37.32
CA ALA A 525 7.80 -35.96 36.73
C ALA A 525 7.63 -37.49 36.63
N LYS A 526 6.91 -38.13 37.58
CA LYS A 526 6.54 -39.55 37.53
C LYS A 526 5.43 -39.80 36.51
N PHE A 527 4.40 -38.96 36.48
CA PHE A 527 3.30 -39.02 35.53
C PHE A 527 3.80 -38.95 34.08
N LEU A 528 4.56 -37.90 33.73
CA LEU A 528 5.08 -37.69 32.38
C LEU A 528 6.02 -38.81 31.91
N LYS A 529 6.81 -39.39 32.84
CA LYS A 529 7.65 -40.56 32.54
C LYS A 529 6.80 -41.79 32.23
N LYS A 530 5.74 -42.04 33.01
CA LYS A 530 4.86 -43.21 32.84
C LYS A 530 4.02 -43.12 31.58
N THR A 531 3.45 -41.94 31.30
CA THR A 531 2.48 -41.74 30.20
C THR A 531 3.18 -41.63 28.85
N TYR A 532 4.24 -40.83 28.75
CA TYR A 532 4.87 -40.45 27.47
C TYR A 532 6.37 -40.78 27.39
N ASN A 533 6.98 -41.29 28.46
CA ASN A 533 8.42 -41.56 28.54
C ASN A 533 9.30 -40.32 28.22
N LEU A 534 8.86 -39.12 28.63
CA LEU A 534 9.61 -37.89 28.36
C LEU A 534 10.98 -37.88 29.08
N PRO A 535 12.04 -37.40 28.42
CA PRO A 535 13.37 -37.31 29.01
C PRO A 535 13.49 -36.14 30.00
N LYS A 536 14.46 -36.21 30.93
CA LYS A 536 14.74 -35.14 31.92
C LYS A 536 15.57 -33.99 31.34
N LYS A 537 16.35 -34.28 30.30
CA LYS A 537 17.22 -33.36 29.55
C LYS A 537 17.27 -33.89 28.12
N LEU A 538 17.51 -32.99 27.16
CA LEU A 538 17.81 -33.35 25.78
C LEU A 538 19.22 -33.92 25.66
#